data_AF-A0A2G2W5Q0-F1
#
_entry.id   AF-A0A2G2W5Q0-F1
#
_cell.length_a   1.000
_cell.length_b   1.000
_cell.length_c   1.000
_cell.angle_alpha   90.00
_cell.angle_beta   90.00
_cell.angle_gamma   90.00
#
_symmetry.space_group_name_H-M   'P 1'
#
loop_
_entity.id
_entity.type
_entity.pdbx_description
1 polymer ?
#
loop_
_entity_poly.entity_id
_entity_poly.type
_entity_poly.pdbx_seq_one_letter_code
_entity_poly.pdbx_strand_id
1 'polypeptide(L)'
;MAKMVHNGTEAMIMEAFSYELALGRSDQVDFDIAVFTNLMRDHLDFHGIKEGYKDAKAKLFAGMVDPTCHHMIMNIDDPNATLFIAQGNPDAPIVTFAMENKNVAIHLLKFQLSLFETQVLVNTPQGILEISSSLLGRHNIYKFLAAVAIGITVGAPLEDIVKGIEEDYLKYRENNYYPPFPNDHRLFLYDIRRVDVGYVVAMGEEGDMVVVAGKGHEAYNIEGDKNEFFDDREACREALPYVDELHQAGIDISEFPWQNDQYGGSNLNGGRYNST
;
A
#
# COMPACT_ATOMS: atom_id res chain seq x y z
N MET A 1 8.94 22.00 7.46
CA MET A 1 9.64 21.86 8.76
C MET A 1 9.46 23.07 9.67
N ALA A 2 9.91 24.29 9.34
CA ALA A 2 9.77 25.46 10.24
C ALA A 2 8.33 25.74 10.73
N LYS A 3 7.32 25.61 9.86
CA LYS A 3 5.90 25.74 10.25
C LYS A 3 5.42 24.61 11.17
N MET A 4 5.95 23.40 11.01
CA MET A 4 5.61 22.25 11.87
C MET A 4 6.16 22.48 13.28
N VAL A 5 7.41 22.94 13.39
CA VAL A 5 8.02 23.36 14.65
C VAL A 5 7.20 24.49 15.29
N HIS A 6 6.83 25.51 14.51
CA HIS A 6 5.99 26.60 15.00
C HIS A 6 4.63 26.11 15.55
N ASN A 7 4.07 25.06 14.96
CA ASN A 7 2.81 24.44 15.37
C ASN A 7 2.97 23.39 16.49
N GLY A 8 4.18 23.20 17.03
CA GLY A 8 4.43 22.23 18.10
C GLY A 8 4.47 20.77 17.65
N THR A 9 4.74 20.50 16.37
CA THR A 9 4.95 19.12 15.89
C THR A 9 6.25 18.55 16.48
N GLU A 10 6.15 17.42 17.18
CA GLU A 10 7.27 16.75 17.85
C GLU A 10 7.96 15.69 16.99
N ALA A 11 7.28 15.16 15.97
CA ALA A 11 7.82 14.13 15.08
C ALA A 11 7.39 14.37 13.62
N MET A 12 8.27 14.01 12.69
CA MET A 12 7.99 14.02 11.25
C MET A 12 8.48 12.71 10.65
N ILE A 13 7.62 12.06 9.88
CA ILE A 13 8.00 10.95 9.00
C ILE A 13 8.08 11.50 7.59
N MET A 14 9.15 11.18 6.86
CA MET A 14 9.37 11.64 5.50
C MET A 14 9.88 10.51 4.63
N GLU A 15 9.29 10.37 3.44
CA GLU A 15 9.83 9.49 2.41
C GLU A 15 11.06 10.13 1.76
N ALA A 16 12.16 9.38 1.71
CA ALA A 16 13.41 9.83 1.11
C ALA A 16 13.58 9.24 -0.29
N PHE A 17 13.02 9.92 -1.28
CA PHE A 17 13.13 9.52 -2.69
C PHE A 17 14.59 9.64 -3.17
N SER A 18 15.07 8.63 -3.90
CA SER A 18 16.46 8.60 -4.42
C SER A 18 16.79 9.83 -5.25
N TYR A 19 15.83 10.29 -6.06
CA TYR A 19 16.00 11.47 -6.90
C TYR A 19 16.27 12.74 -6.06
N GLU A 20 15.56 12.92 -4.95
CA GLU A 20 15.70 14.11 -4.11
C GLU A 20 17.00 14.09 -3.30
N LEU A 21 17.40 12.91 -2.84
CA LEU A 21 18.71 12.68 -2.20
C LEU A 21 19.87 12.93 -3.19
N ALA A 22 19.72 12.51 -4.45
CA ALA A 22 20.72 12.75 -5.48
C ALA A 22 20.95 14.26 -5.69
N LEU A 23 19.86 15.04 -5.71
CA LEU A 23 19.87 16.49 -5.86
C LEU A 23 20.26 17.27 -4.60
N GLY A 24 20.46 16.59 -3.46
CA GLY A 24 20.84 17.22 -2.20
C GLY A 24 19.74 18.06 -1.54
N ARG A 25 18.47 17.80 -1.86
CA ARG A 25 17.32 18.58 -1.34
C ARG A 25 17.17 18.46 0.18
N SER A 26 17.65 17.36 0.76
CA SER A 26 17.59 17.07 2.19
C SER A 26 18.97 17.06 2.86
N ASP A 27 20.01 17.60 2.23
CA ASP A 27 21.39 17.58 2.78
C ASP A 27 21.54 18.37 4.10
N GLN A 28 20.59 19.25 4.40
CA GLN A 28 20.56 20.05 5.63
C GLN A 28 19.50 19.56 6.63
N VAL A 29 18.89 18.41 6.36
CA VAL A 29 17.92 17.77 7.26
C VAL A 29 18.70 16.76 8.08
N ASP A 30 18.73 16.98 9.40
CA ASP A 30 19.29 16.04 10.35
C ASP A 30 18.22 15.01 10.69
N PHE A 31 18.42 13.76 10.28
CA PHE A 31 17.45 12.69 10.49
C PHE A 31 17.84 11.87 11.71
N ASP A 32 16.95 11.76 12.69
CA ASP A 32 17.19 10.91 13.86
C ASP A 32 17.17 9.42 13.53
N ILE A 33 16.38 9.01 12.53
CA ILE A 33 16.18 7.61 12.16
C ILE A 33 16.18 7.45 10.64
N ALA A 34 17.06 6.61 10.12
CA ALA A 34 17.08 6.18 8.72
C ALA A 34 16.59 4.74 8.57
N VAL A 35 15.62 4.51 7.69
CA VAL A 35 14.99 3.18 7.50
C VAL A 35 15.25 2.66 6.09
N PHE A 36 15.85 1.48 5.98
CA PHE A 36 16.03 0.75 4.74
C PHE A 36 14.98 -0.35 4.61
N THR A 37 14.09 -0.24 3.61
CA THR A 37 13.02 -1.21 3.36
C THR A 37 13.41 -2.27 2.34
N ASN A 38 13.82 -1.88 1.14
CA ASN A 38 14.38 -2.76 0.11
C ASN A 38 15.00 -1.92 -1.01
N LEU A 39 15.71 -2.60 -1.92
CA LEU A 39 16.26 -2.02 -3.13
C LEU A 39 15.97 -2.92 -4.33
N MET A 40 14.75 -2.82 -4.86
CA MET A 40 14.41 -3.42 -6.15
C MET A 40 14.96 -2.59 -7.33
N ARG A 41 15.01 -3.19 -8.53
CA ARG A 41 15.35 -2.46 -9.76
C ARG A 41 14.18 -1.56 -10.16
N ASP A 42 14.08 -0.40 -9.53
CA ASP A 42 13.11 0.62 -9.89
C ASP A 42 13.84 1.81 -10.56
N HIS A 43 13.19 2.44 -11.54
CA HIS A 43 13.63 3.70 -12.19
C HIS A 43 14.90 3.67 -13.07
N LEU A 44 15.07 2.65 -13.92
CA LEU A 44 16.14 2.59 -14.94
C LEU A 44 16.09 3.75 -15.97
N ASP A 45 14.95 4.44 -16.11
CA ASP A 45 14.78 5.49 -17.12
C ASP A 45 15.50 6.79 -16.77
N PHE A 46 15.82 7.03 -15.48
CA PHE A 46 16.55 8.23 -15.05
C PHE A 46 17.96 7.90 -14.55
N HIS A 47 18.12 6.80 -13.82
CA HIS A 47 19.42 6.32 -13.38
C HIS A 47 20.01 5.44 -14.49
N GLY A 48 20.50 6.07 -15.56
CA GLY A 48 21.16 5.39 -16.68
C GLY A 48 22.36 4.50 -16.29
N ILE A 49 22.72 4.44 -15.02
CA ILE A 49 23.62 3.45 -14.41
C ILE A 49 23.08 3.14 -13.00
N LYS A 50 22.87 1.85 -12.68
CA LYS A 50 22.36 1.39 -11.36
C LYS A 50 23.15 1.93 -10.16
N GLU A 51 24.43 2.25 -10.34
CA GLU A 51 25.29 2.82 -9.29
C GLU A 51 24.73 4.13 -8.75
N GLY A 52 24.24 5.04 -9.61
CA GLY A 52 23.70 6.33 -9.18
C GLY A 52 22.43 6.24 -8.31
N TYR A 53 21.61 5.20 -8.50
CA TYR A 53 20.42 4.96 -7.66
C TYR A 53 20.80 4.51 -6.25
N LYS A 54 21.77 3.58 -6.16
CA LYS A 54 22.26 3.07 -4.87
C LYS A 54 22.98 4.16 -4.08
N ASP A 55 23.87 4.88 -4.74
CA ASP A 55 24.66 5.95 -4.13
C ASP A 55 23.77 7.07 -3.61
N ALA A 56 22.68 7.38 -4.31
CA ALA A 56 21.72 8.37 -3.86
C ALA A 56 21.05 7.98 -2.54
N LYS A 57 20.57 6.73 -2.41
CA LYS A 57 19.98 6.24 -1.14
C LYS A 57 21.03 6.08 -0.04
N ALA A 58 22.27 5.75 -0.39
CA ALA A 58 23.38 5.65 0.55
C ALA A 58 23.66 6.96 1.29
N LYS A 59 23.41 8.12 0.66
CA LYS A 59 23.55 9.44 1.30
C LYS A 59 22.71 9.58 2.58
N LEU A 60 21.50 9.00 2.63
CA LEU A 60 20.66 9.06 3.83
C LEU A 60 21.36 8.39 5.02
N PHE A 61 21.96 7.22 4.80
CA PHE A 61 22.67 6.48 5.85
C PHE A 61 24.03 7.10 6.16
N ALA A 62 24.70 7.69 5.18
CA ALA A 62 25.92 8.47 5.42
C ALA A 62 25.70 9.69 6.33
N GLY A 63 24.47 10.21 6.38
CA GLY A 63 24.06 11.25 7.34
C GLY A 63 23.96 10.76 8.80
N MET A 64 23.94 9.44 9.04
CA MET A 64 23.81 8.86 10.38
C MET A 64 25.15 8.89 11.12
N VAL A 65 25.63 10.09 11.46
CA VAL A 65 26.98 10.31 12.01
C VAL A 65 27.07 10.37 13.53
N ASP A 66 26.00 10.73 14.25
CA ASP A 66 26.00 10.86 15.71
C ASP A 66 25.40 9.61 16.37
N PRO A 67 26.20 8.77 17.05
CA PRO A 67 25.72 7.51 17.63
C PRO A 67 24.85 7.70 18.89
N THR A 68 24.72 8.93 19.39
CA THR A 68 23.91 9.23 20.59
C THR A 68 22.45 9.54 20.26
N CYS A 69 22.17 10.02 19.04
CA CYS A 69 20.82 10.32 18.58
C CYS A 69 20.41 9.52 17.32
N HIS A 70 21.34 9.21 16.43
CA HIS A 70 21.01 8.58 15.14
C HIS A 70 20.83 7.08 15.26
N HIS A 71 19.79 6.56 14.60
CA HIS A 71 19.48 5.14 14.53
C HIS A 71 19.32 4.69 13.08
N MET A 72 19.79 3.47 12.80
CA MET A 72 19.62 2.82 11.51
C MET A 72 18.69 1.62 11.65
N ILE A 73 17.65 1.57 10.83
CA ILE A 73 16.70 0.45 10.80
C ILE A 73 16.83 -0.27 9.46
N MET A 74 17.09 -1.57 9.48
CA MET A 74 17.55 -2.31 8.30
C MET A 74 16.72 -3.57 8.03
N ASN A 75 16.10 -3.66 6.86
CA ASN A 75 15.63 -4.93 6.32
C ASN A 75 16.84 -5.77 5.86
N ILE A 76 17.15 -6.83 6.58
CA ILE A 76 18.31 -7.69 6.28
C ILE A 76 17.99 -8.85 5.33
N ASP A 77 16.72 -9.05 4.95
CA ASP A 77 16.38 -9.99 3.87
C ASP A 77 16.80 -9.44 2.50
N ASP A 78 17.00 -8.13 2.38
CA ASP A 78 17.57 -7.53 1.18
C ASP A 78 19.11 -7.59 1.22
N PRO A 79 19.76 -8.20 0.22
CA PRO A 79 21.22 -8.39 0.21
C PRO A 79 22.02 -7.08 0.14
N ASN A 80 21.38 -5.95 -0.17
CA ASN A 80 22.03 -4.64 -0.19
C ASN A 80 22.10 -3.99 1.20
N ALA A 81 21.46 -4.56 2.23
CA ALA A 81 21.44 -3.96 3.58
C ALA A 81 22.85 -3.67 4.12
N THR A 82 23.79 -4.61 3.93
CA THR A 82 25.19 -4.46 4.37
C THR A 82 25.87 -3.24 3.76
N LEU A 83 25.52 -2.88 2.52
CA LEU A 83 26.07 -1.70 1.86
C LEU A 83 25.63 -0.43 2.56
N PHE A 84 24.35 -0.32 2.93
CA PHE A 84 23.80 0.85 3.60
C PHE A 84 24.27 0.97 5.04
N ILE A 85 24.36 -0.16 5.76
CA ILE A 85 24.97 -0.20 7.10
C ILE A 85 26.38 0.37 7.08
N ALA A 86 27.18 0.00 6.07
CA ALA A 86 28.56 0.47 5.96
C ALA A 86 28.71 1.97 5.64
N GLN A 87 27.62 2.68 5.30
CA GLN A 87 27.68 4.12 5.05
C GLN A 87 27.54 4.94 6.33
N GLY A 88 26.79 4.44 7.32
CA GLY A 88 26.58 5.14 8.58
C GLY A 88 27.74 4.98 9.56
N ASN A 89 27.65 5.68 10.69
CA ASN A 89 28.60 5.51 11.78
C ASN A 89 28.52 4.06 12.33
N PRO A 90 29.64 3.33 12.46
CA PRO A 90 29.65 1.96 12.98
C PRO A 90 29.18 1.84 14.43
N ASP A 91 29.23 2.92 15.19
CA ASP A 91 28.77 2.97 16.59
C ASP A 91 27.29 3.40 16.70
N ALA A 92 26.65 3.83 15.62
CA ALA A 92 25.24 4.18 15.63
C ALA A 92 24.39 2.91 15.82
N PRO A 93 23.40 2.90 16.73
CA PRO A 93 22.54 1.75 16.96
C PRO A 93 21.83 1.27 15.68
N ILE A 94 21.84 -0.05 15.47
CA ILE A 94 21.18 -0.70 14.34
C ILE A 94 20.07 -1.62 14.84
N VAL A 95 18.86 -1.38 14.36
CA VAL A 95 17.71 -2.29 14.56
C VAL A 95 17.45 -3.04 13.27
N THR A 96 17.52 -4.36 13.34
CA THR A 96 17.32 -5.22 12.16
C THR A 96 15.94 -5.86 12.17
N PHE A 97 15.34 -5.93 10.99
CA PHE A 97 14.11 -6.68 10.78
C PHE A 97 14.19 -7.60 9.56
N ALA A 98 13.40 -8.67 9.60
CA ALA A 98 13.32 -9.66 8.54
C ALA A 98 11.99 -10.43 8.58
N MET A 99 11.53 -10.88 7.42
CA MET A 99 10.48 -11.87 7.30
C MET A 99 11.04 -13.30 7.28
N GLU A 100 12.15 -13.54 6.58
CA GLU A 100 12.72 -14.88 6.37
C GLU A 100 13.76 -15.25 7.44
N ASN A 101 14.65 -14.33 7.76
CA ASN A 101 15.71 -14.57 8.73
C ASN A 101 15.21 -14.42 10.18
N LYS A 102 15.23 -15.51 10.95
CA LYS A 102 14.77 -15.52 12.36
C LYS A 102 15.84 -15.12 13.38
N ASN A 103 17.07 -14.88 12.94
CA ASN A 103 18.20 -14.55 13.81
C ASN A 103 18.43 -13.03 13.91
N VAL A 104 17.36 -12.25 13.90
CA VAL A 104 17.40 -10.78 14.03
C VAL A 104 16.42 -10.25 15.05
N ALA A 105 16.60 -8.99 15.44
CA ALA A 105 15.89 -8.36 16.55
C ALA A 105 14.37 -8.43 16.37
N ILE A 106 13.89 -8.11 15.17
CA ILE A 106 12.46 -8.10 14.83
C ILE A 106 12.23 -9.05 13.68
N HIS A 107 11.47 -10.12 13.89
CA HIS A 107 11.24 -11.08 12.82
C HIS A 107 9.85 -11.71 12.85
N LEU A 108 9.40 -12.14 11.67
CA LEU A 108 8.11 -12.80 11.52
C LEU A 108 8.15 -14.22 12.09
N LEU A 109 7.23 -14.53 13.01
CA LEU A 109 7.03 -15.87 13.54
C LEU A 109 6.05 -16.67 12.67
N LYS A 110 4.94 -16.02 12.32
CA LYS A 110 3.85 -16.61 11.55
C LYS A 110 3.09 -15.50 10.84
N PHE A 111 2.49 -15.82 9.69
CA PHE A 111 1.49 -14.98 9.07
C PHE A 111 0.35 -15.81 8.49
N GLN A 112 -0.79 -15.16 8.31
CA GLN A 112 -1.93 -15.67 7.57
C GLN A 112 -2.43 -14.55 6.66
N LEU A 113 -2.53 -14.88 5.37
CA LEU A 113 -3.08 -13.97 4.37
C LEU A 113 -4.49 -14.41 4.04
N SER A 114 -5.39 -13.44 3.94
CA SER A 114 -6.73 -13.61 3.39
C SER A 114 -7.04 -12.46 2.44
N LEU A 115 -8.26 -12.45 1.88
CA LEU A 115 -8.77 -11.34 1.08
C LEU A 115 -9.22 -10.14 1.93
N PHE A 116 -9.31 -10.29 3.26
CA PHE A 116 -9.86 -9.27 4.15
C PHE A 116 -8.82 -8.71 5.12
N GLU A 117 -7.88 -9.56 5.54
CA GLU A 117 -6.88 -9.25 6.54
C GLU A 117 -5.55 -9.94 6.27
N THR A 118 -4.48 -9.26 6.66
CA THR A 118 -3.15 -9.80 6.88
C THR A 118 -2.92 -9.90 8.38
N GLN A 119 -2.86 -11.12 8.90
CA GLN A 119 -2.52 -11.39 10.29
C GLN A 119 -1.06 -11.79 10.40
N VAL A 120 -0.33 -11.20 11.34
CA VAL A 120 1.08 -11.51 11.59
C VAL A 120 1.36 -11.65 13.08
N LEU A 121 2.22 -12.62 13.42
CA LEU A 121 2.89 -12.68 14.71
C LEU A 121 4.35 -12.27 14.51
N VAL A 122 4.78 -11.24 15.24
CA VAL A 122 6.10 -10.65 15.14
C VAL A 122 6.83 -10.83 16.46
N ASN A 123 8.01 -11.44 16.43
CA ASN A 123 8.91 -11.46 17.58
C ASN A 123 9.66 -10.14 17.65
N THR A 124 9.73 -9.55 18.83
CA THR A 124 10.51 -8.33 19.10
C THR A 124 11.32 -8.48 20.39
N PRO A 125 12.31 -7.62 20.65
CA PRO A 125 13.04 -7.63 21.92
C PRO A 125 12.17 -7.35 23.16
N GLN A 126 11.00 -6.73 22.97
CA GLN A 126 10.07 -6.34 24.03
C GLN A 126 8.94 -7.36 24.24
N GLY A 127 8.85 -8.39 23.39
CA GLY A 127 7.78 -9.39 23.42
C GLY A 127 7.25 -9.73 22.03
N ILE A 128 6.27 -10.62 21.98
CA ILE A 128 5.59 -10.99 20.74
C ILE A 128 4.42 -10.04 20.51
N LEU A 129 4.32 -9.50 19.30
CA LEU A 129 3.18 -8.75 18.82
C LEU A 129 2.30 -9.62 17.93
N GLU A 130 1.01 -9.51 18.11
CA GLU A 130 -0.01 -9.99 17.17
C GLU A 130 -0.63 -8.75 16.52
N ILE A 131 -0.67 -8.75 15.19
CA ILE A 131 -1.17 -7.62 14.40
C ILE A 131 -2.13 -8.17 13.35
N SER A 132 -3.33 -7.61 13.27
CA SER A 132 -4.28 -7.81 12.18
C SER A 132 -4.55 -6.51 11.42
N SER A 133 -4.16 -6.46 10.14
CA SER A 133 -4.30 -5.25 9.31
C SER A 133 -5.11 -5.55 8.04
N SER A 134 -5.94 -4.61 7.62
CA SER A 134 -6.65 -4.65 6.33
C SER A 134 -5.71 -4.48 5.12
N LEU A 135 -4.45 -4.09 5.33
CA LEU A 135 -3.46 -3.99 4.26
C LEU A 135 -3.05 -5.39 3.79
N LEU A 136 -3.52 -5.75 2.59
CA LEU A 136 -3.39 -7.07 2.02
C LEU A 136 -2.00 -7.33 1.42
N GLY A 137 -1.61 -8.60 1.42
CA GLY A 137 -0.47 -9.10 0.66
C GLY A 137 0.85 -9.12 1.41
N ARG A 138 1.67 -10.11 1.08
CA ARG A 138 2.96 -10.39 1.74
C ARG A 138 3.92 -9.20 1.77
N HIS A 139 3.89 -8.34 0.76
CA HIS A 139 4.77 -7.17 0.68
C HIS A 139 4.50 -6.13 1.78
N ASN A 140 3.26 -6.04 2.27
CA ASN A 140 2.91 -5.13 3.36
C ASN A 140 3.46 -5.60 4.72
N ILE A 141 3.77 -6.90 4.87
CA ILE A 141 4.42 -7.42 6.09
C ILE A 141 5.76 -6.72 6.34
N TYR A 142 6.57 -6.46 5.31
CA TYR A 142 7.81 -5.70 5.48
C TYR A 142 7.58 -4.28 5.99
N LYS A 143 6.47 -3.64 5.61
CA LYS A 143 6.09 -2.32 6.13
C LYS A 143 5.69 -2.41 7.59
N PHE A 144 4.97 -3.45 7.99
CA PHE A 144 4.63 -3.69 9.41
C PHE A 144 5.88 -3.88 10.25
N LEU A 145 6.82 -4.72 9.79
CA LEU A 145 8.09 -4.94 10.48
C LEU A 145 8.92 -3.65 10.61
N ALA A 146 8.95 -2.82 9.57
CA ALA A 146 9.60 -1.51 9.60
C ALA A 146 8.90 -0.57 10.60
N ALA A 147 7.57 -0.50 10.60
CA ALA A 147 6.79 0.32 11.53
C ALA A 147 6.99 -0.12 12.99
N VAL A 148 7.00 -1.43 13.25
CA VAL A 148 7.32 -2.01 14.57
C VAL A 148 8.73 -1.62 15.00
N ALA A 149 9.70 -1.69 14.09
CA ALA A 149 11.08 -1.29 14.38
C ALA A 149 11.20 0.20 14.72
N ILE A 150 10.53 1.07 13.96
CA ILE A 150 10.46 2.51 14.26
C ILE A 150 9.83 2.74 15.62
N GLY A 151 8.66 2.15 15.88
CA GLY A 151 7.93 2.28 17.15
C GLY A 151 8.77 1.88 18.36
N ILE A 152 9.47 0.74 18.26
CA ILE A 152 10.39 0.27 19.30
C ILE A 152 11.57 1.24 19.49
N THR A 153 12.10 1.79 18.39
CA THR A 153 13.24 2.70 18.41
C THR A 153 12.90 4.02 19.10
N VAL A 154 11.70 4.55 18.86
CA VAL A 154 11.22 5.78 19.53
C VAL A 154 10.65 5.53 20.93
N GLY A 155 10.64 4.28 21.41
CA GLY A 155 10.15 3.91 22.73
C GLY A 155 8.62 3.91 22.88
N ALA A 156 7.88 3.75 21.78
CA ALA A 156 6.43 3.66 21.81
C ALA A 156 5.97 2.37 22.53
N PRO A 157 4.87 2.41 23.32
CA PRO A 157 4.25 1.21 23.87
C PRO A 157 3.84 0.23 22.77
N LEU A 158 4.06 -1.06 23.01
CA LEU A 158 3.70 -2.13 22.08
C LEU A 158 2.23 -2.07 21.64
N GLU A 159 1.33 -1.72 22.54
CA GLU A 159 -0.10 -1.54 22.26
C GLU A 159 -0.38 -0.39 21.28
N ASP A 160 0.34 0.72 21.37
CA ASP A 160 0.19 1.86 20.48
C ASP A 160 0.75 1.56 19.09
N ILE A 161 1.84 0.78 19.03
CA ILE A 161 2.41 0.29 17.77
C ILE A 161 1.41 -0.61 17.05
N VAL A 162 0.84 -1.61 17.75
CA VAL A 162 -0.18 -2.50 17.18
C VAL A 162 -1.37 -1.67 16.73
N LYS A 163 -1.93 -0.84 17.61
CA LYS A 163 -3.08 0.00 17.29
C LYS A 163 -2.84 0.88 16.06
N GLY A 164 -1.67 1.50 15.92
CA GLY A 164 -1.35 2.35 14.77
C GLY A 164 -1.21 1.58 13.44
N ILE A 165 -0.85 0.29 13.47
CA ILE A 165 -0.77 -0.58 12.29
C ILE A 165 -2.13 -1.18 11.94
N GLU A 166 -2.91 -1.55 12.95
CA GLU A 166 -4.28 -2.07 12.81
C GLU A 166 -5.29 -0.96 12.51
N GLU A 167 -4.93 0.31 12.72
CA GLU A 167 -5.80 1.44 12.40
C GLU A 167 -6.08 1.46 10.90
N ASP A 168 -7.31 1.11 10.54
CA ASP A 168 -7.81 1.12 9.17
C ASP A 168 -7.70 2.52 8.57
N TYR A 169 -6.64 2.74 7.78
CA TYR A 169 -6.60 3.83 6.80
C TYR A 169 -7.64 3.60 5.70
N LEU A 170 -8.07 2.35 5.53
CA LEU A 170 -9.14 1.93 4.64
C LEU A 170 -10.23 1.21 5.44
N LYS A 171 -11.23 1.94 5.94
CA LYS A 171 -12.46 1.38 6.53
C LYS A 171 -13.24 0.58 5.48
N TYR A 172 -12.84 -0.67 5.25
CA TYR A 172 -13.53 -1.58 4.35
C TYR A 172 -14.39 -2.56 5.15
N ARG A 173 -15.69 -2.66 4.79
CA ARG A 173 -16.62 -3.64 5.36
C ARG A 173 -17.10 -4.59 4.27
N GLU A 174 -16.91 -5.88 4.51
CA GLU A 174 -17.57 -7.11 4.01
C GLU A 174 -18.15 -7.25 2.58
N ASN A 175 -18.23 -6.23 1.72
CA ASN A 175 -19.13 -6.30 0.56
C ASN A 175 -18.66 -5.74 -0.79
N ASN A 176 -17.40 -5.42 -1.08
CA ASN A 176 -17.11 -4.68 -2.34
C ASN A 176 -16.98 -3.16 -2.14
N TYR A 177 -17.58 -2.64 -1.06
CA TYR A 177 -18.01 -1.25 -0.98
C TYR A 177 -17.52 -0.52 0.26
N TYR A 178 -17.13 0.72 0.04
CA TYR A 178 -16.98 1.69 1.10
C TYR A 178 -18.35 2.28 1.48
N PRO A 179 -18.64 2.53 2.77
CA PRO A 179 -19.86 3.25 3.13
C PRO A 179 -19.89 4.61 2.40
N PRO A 180 -21.07 5.08 1.96
CA PRO A 180 -21.21 6.35 1.25
C PRO A 180 -20.54 7.48 2.04
N PHE A 181 -19.78 8.32 1.34
CA PHE A 181 -19.21 9.52 1.93
C PHE A 181 -20.35 10.50 2.32
N PRO A 182 -20.11 11.44 3.24
CA PRO A 182 -21.12 12.43 3.66
C PRO A 182 -21.71 13.31 2.54
N ASN A 183 -21.13 13.26 1.34
CA ASN A 183 -21.58 13.94 0.13
C ASN A 183 -22.23 13.00 -0.89
N ASP A 184 -22.67 11.80 -0.46
CA ASP A 184 -23.28 10.74 -1.27
C ASP A 184 -22.36 10.13 -2.36
N HIS A 185 -21.08 10.49 -2.38
CA HIS A 185 -20.11 9.83 -3.25
C HIS A 185 -19.82 8.41 -2.73
N ARG A 186 -19.50 7.50 -3.64
CA ARG A 186 -19.23 6.09 -3.34
C ARG A 186 -17.83 5.71 -3.82
N LEU A 187 -17.20 4.75 -3.13
CA LEU A 187 -15.91 4.18 -3.50
C LEU A 187 -16.05 2.67 -3.65
N PHE A 188 -15.59 2.18 -4.81
CA PHE A 188 -15.52 0.78 -5.18
C PHE A 188 -14.05 0.40 -5.30
N LEU A 189 -13.67 -0.80 -4.87
CA LEU A 189 -12.30 -1.28 -4.92
C LEU A 189 -12.24 -2.61 -5.66
N TYR A 190 -11.32 -2.72 -6.62
CA TYR A 190 -11.12 -3.90 -7.44
C TYR A 190 -9.63 -4.18 -7.63
N ASP A 191 -9.24 -5.44 -7.45
CA ASP A 191 -7.83 -5.84 -7.54
C ASP A 191 -7.32 -5.99 -8.98
N ILE A 192 -8.23 -6.11 -9.96
CA ILE A 192 -7.90 -6.31 -11.37
C ILE A 192 -8.31 -5.08 -12.17
N ARG A 193 -7.34 -4.30 -12.64
CA ARG A 193 -7.60 -3.04 -13.35
C ARG A 193 -8.52 -3.18 -14.57
N ARG A 194 -8.42 -4.29 -15.33
CA ARG A 194 -9.33 -4.55 -16.47
C ARG A 194 -10.78 -4.70 -16.04
N VAL A 195 -10.99 -5.32 -14.88
CA VAL A 195 -12.31 -5.55 -14.29
C VAL A 195 -12.86 -4.23 -13.76
N ASP A 196 -12.04 -3.45 -13.07
CA ASP A 196 -12.39 -2.10 -12.57
C ASP A 196 -12.85 -1.18 -13.70
N VAL A 197 -12.05 -1.07 -14.77
CA VAL A 197 -12.40 -0.27 -15.95
C VAL A 197 -13.70 -0.76 -16.60
N GLY A 198 -13.90 -2.08 -16.70
CA GLY A 198 -15.13 -2.65 -17.23
C GLY A 198 -16.36 -2.27 -16.39
N TYR A 199 -16.25 -2.37 -15.07
CA TYR A 199 -17.35 -2.03 -14.17
C TYR A 199 -17.67 -0.55 -14.15
N VAL A 200 -16.68 0.34 -14.05
CA VAL A 200 -16.93 1.78 -13.99
C VAL A 200 -17.52 2.32 -15.29
N VAL A 201 -17.13 1.73 -16.44
CA VAL A 201 -17.74 2.04 -17.74
C VAL A 201 -19.17 1.53 -17.81
N ALA A 202 -19.44 0.33 -17.27
CA ALA A 202 -20.79 -0.22 -17.20
C ALA A 202 -21.71 0.56 -16.24
N MET A 203 -21.20 1.16 -15.17
CA MET A 203 -22.05 1.96 -14.27
C MET A 203 -22.50 3.31 -14.87
N GLY A 204 -21.84 3.77 -15.95
CA GLY A 204 -22.16 5.07 -16.54
C GLY A 204 -23.42 5.02 -17.40
N GLU A 205 -24.32 5.99 -17.20
CA GLU A 205 -25.50 6.19 -18.03
C GLU A 205 -25.25 7.17 -19.18
N GLU A 206 -26.21 7.30 -20.10
CA GLU A 206 -26.15 8.31 -21.16
C GLU A 206 -26.07 9.72 -20.55
N GLY A 207 -24.96 10.42 -20.80
CA GLY A 207 -24.71 11.76 -20.28
C GLY A 207 -23.71 11.81 -19.12
N ASP A 208 -23.36 10.67 -18.55
CA ASP A 208 -22.31 10.59 -17.54
C ASP A 208 -20.90 10.71 -18.14
N MET A 209 -19.96 11.14 -17.31
CA MET A 209 -18.54 11.20 -17.66
C MET A 209 -17.74 10.24 -16.78
N VAL A 210 -17.17 9.22 -17.40
CA VAL A 210 -16.24 8.30 -16.77
C VAL A 210 -14.81 8.78 -17.00
N VAL A 211 -14.03 8.94 -15.93
CA VAL A 211 -12.62 9.34 -15.99
C VAL A 211 -11.74 8.21 -15.50
N VAL A 212 -10.97 7.60 -16.40
CA VAL A 212 -9.93 6.63 -16.05
C VAL A 212 -8.58 7.36 -15.98
N ALA A 213 -8.00 7.42 -14.79
CA ALA A 213 -6.75 8.12 -14.52
C ALA A 213 -5.64 7.18 -14.03
N GLY A 214 -4.39 7.66 -14.09
CA GLY A 214 -3.22 6.99 -13.52
C GLY A 214 -2.20 6.46 -14.53
N LYS A 215 -2.62 6.01 -15.74
CA LYS A 215 -1.69 5.45 -16.75
C LYS A 215 -1.54 6.29 -18.03
N GLY A 216 -2.58 6.99 -18.45
CA GLY A 216 -2.53 7.86 -19.63
C GLY A 216 -2.22 7.11 -20.93
N HIS A 217 -1.01 7.30 -21.47
CA HIS A 217 -0.57 6.70 -22.76
C HIS A 217 0.17 5.37 -22.60
N GLU A 218 0.35 4.90 -21.36
CA GLU A 218 1.03 3.65 -21.03
C GLU A 218 0.16 2.42 -21.31
N ALA A 219 0.70 1.46 -22.08
CA ALA A 219 -0.03 0.28 -22.57
C ALA A 219 0.42 -1.05 -21.93
N TYR A 220 0.98 -1.00 -20.73
CA TYR A 220 1.46 -2.20 -20.02
C TYR A 220 1.25 -2.06 -18.51
N ASN A 221 0.93 -3.16 -17.83
CA ASN A 221 1.03 -3.30 -16.38
C ASN A 221 2.40 -3.89 -16.03
N ILE A 222 3.01 -3.37 -14.98
CA ILE A 222 4.24 -3.92 -14.42
C ILE A 222 3.85 -4.76 -13.21
N GLU A 223 4.01 -6.07 -13.29
CA GLU A 223 3.85 -6.99 -12.17
C GLU A 223 5.19 -7.66 -11.86
N GLY A 224 5.89 -7.13 -10.84
CA GLY A 224 7.26 -7.52 -10.56
C GLY A 224 8.18 -7.16 -11.74
N ASP A 225 8.82 -8.16 -12.34
CA ASP A 225 9.70 -7.99 -13.50
C ASP A 225 8.98 -8.20 -14.86
N LYS A 226 7.66 -8.44 -14.85
CA LYS A 226 6.89 -8.75 -16.06
C LYS A 226 6.13 -7.51 -16.54
N ASN A 227 6.21 -7.28 -17.84
CA ASN A 227 5.36 -6.32 -18.54
C ASN A 227 4.24 -7.09 -19.23
N GLU A 228 3.03 -6.98 -18.69
CA GLU A 228 1.83 -7.52 -19.34
C GLU A 228 1.12 -6.41 -20.10
N PHE A 229 0.68 -6.72 -21.32
CA PHE A 229 -0.01 -5.73 -22.15
C PHE A 229 -1.35 -5.35 -21.52
N PHE A 230 -1.53 -4.06 -21.25
CA PHE A 230 -2.77 -3.50 -20.73
C PHE A 230 -2.87 -2.00 -21.00
N ASP A 231 -3.77 -1.62 -21.90
CA ASP A 231 -4.07 -0.24 -22.31
C ASP A 231 -5.48 0.16 -21.85
N ASP A 232 -5.57 1.18 -20.99
CA ASP A 232 -6.86 1.70 -20.49
C ASP A 232 -7.80 2.11 -21.64
N ARG A 233 -7.25 2.60 -22.76
CA ARG A 233 -8.04 3.06 -23.92
C ARG A 233 -8.69 1.88 -24.65
N GLU A 234 -7.97 0.77 -24.75
CA GLU A 234 -8.51 -0.45 -25.34
C GLU A 234 -9.53 -1.09 -24.41
N ALA A 235 -9.22 -1.20 -23.11
CA ALA A 235 -10.15 -1.72 -22.11
C ALA A 235 -11.48 -0.92 -22.08
N CYS A 236 -11.43 0.41 -22.15
CA CYS A 236 -12.64 1.24 -22.26
C CYS A 236 -13.41 0.96 -23.55
N ARG A 237 -12.71 0.88 -24.70
CA ARG A 237 -13.36 0.64 -26.01
C ARG A 237 -14.00 -0.75 -26.09
N GLU A 238 -13.36 -1.75 -25.48
CA GLU A 238 -13.89 -3.11 -25.36
C GLU A 238 -15.10 -3.17 -24.44
N ALA A 239 -15.15 -2.36 -23.38
CA ALA A 239 -16.27 -2.35 -22.43
C ALA A 239 -17.56 -1.73 -23.00
N LEU A 240 -17.45 -0.69 -23.84
CA LEU A 240 -18.60 0.08 -24.34
C LEU A 240 -19.72 -0.76 -25.00
N PRO A 241 -19.43 -1.72 -25.92
CA PRO A 241 -20.48 -2.53 -26.53
C PRO A 241 -21.28 -3.36 -25.52
N TYR A 242 -20.63 -3.80 -24.43
CA TYR A 242 -21.31 -4.57 -23.39
C TYR A 242 -22.28 -3.72 -22.57
N VAL A 243 -22.02 -2.41 -22.45
CA VAL A 243 -22.96 -1.49 -21.77
C VAL A 243 -24.29 -1.44 -22.51
N ASP A 244 -24.25 -1.32 -23.85
CA ASP A 244 -25.44 -1.33 -24.68
C ASP A 244 -26.21 -2.65 -24.57
N GLU A 245 -25.50 -3.79 -24.55
CA GLU A 245 -26.12 -5.11 -24.38
C GLU A 245 -26.78 -5.27 -23.00
N LEU A 246 -26.12 -4.81 -21.93
CA LEU A 246 -26.64 -4.87 -20.56
C LEU A 246 -27.89 -3.99 -20.40
N HIS A 247 -27.87 -2.78 -20.96
CA HIS A 247 -29.02 -1.89 -20.99
C HIS A 247 -30.19 -2.48 -21.79
N GLN A 248 -29.93 -3.05 -22.96
CA GLN A 248 -30.97 -3.71 -23.78
C GLN A 248 -31.57 -4.94 -23.08
N ALA A 249 -30.77 -5.64 -22.28
CA ALA A 249 -31.23 -6.75 -21.45
C ALA A 249 -32.04 -6.29 -20.22
N GLY A 250 -32.12 -4.98 -19.96
CA GLY A 250 -32.81 -4.42 -18.80
C GLY A 250 -32.12 -4.73 -17.47
N ILE A 251 -30.80 -4.96 -17.50
CA ILE A 251 -30.01 -5.21 -16.30
C ILE A 251 -29.74 -3.85 -15.63
N ASP A 252 -30.00 -3.76 -14.33
CA ASP A 252 -29.60 -2.61 -13.52
C ASP A 252 -28.09 -2.66 -13.28
N ILE A 253 -27.38 -1.67 -13.80
CA ILE A 253 -25.93 -1.58 -13.77
C ILE A 253 -25.42 -0.43 -12.91
N SER A 254 -26.34 0.32 -12.28
CA SER A 254 -26.02 1.47 -11.43
C SER A 254 -25.20 1.10 -10.17
N GLU A 255 -25.22 -0.18 -9.77
CA GLU A 255 -24.57 -0.69 -8.56
C GLU A 255 -23.88 -2.06 -8.74
N PHE A 256 -23.16 -2.30 -9.83
CA PHE A 256 -22.23 -3.45 -9.87
C PHE A 256 -21.12 -3.29 -8.79
N PRO A 257 -20.68 -4.32 -8.01
CA PRO A 257 -20.97 -5.75 -8.08
C PRO A 257 -21.64 -6.37 -6.80
N TRP A 258 -22.66 -7.22 -7.01
CA TRP A 258 -23.20 -8.28 -6.13
C TRP A 258 -23.29 -8.07 -4.59
N GLN A 259 -24.43 -7.55 -4.12
CA GLN A 259 -25.14 -8.18 -3.01
C GLN A 259 -26.52 -8.61 -3.51
N ASN A 260 -26.69 -9.89 -3.80
CA ASN A 260 -28.03 -10.46 -3.88
C ASN A 260 -28.17 -11.52 -2.78
N ASP A 261 -28.28 -11.04 -1.54
CA ASP A 261 -28.85 -11.81 -0.43
C ASP A 261 -30.39 -11.96 -0.54
N GLN A 262 -31.01 -11.63 -1.68
CA GLN A 262 -32.46 -11.75 -1.86
C GLN A 262 -32.96 -13.11 -2.38
N TYR A 263 -32.08 -14.09 -2.63
CA TYR A 263 -32.52 -15.49 -2.84
C TYR A 263 -32.38 -16.34 -1.57
N GLY A 264 -33.00 -15.86 -0.50
CA GLY A 264 -33.18 -16.61 0.75
C GLY A 264 -34.43 -16.17 1.51
N GLY A 265 -35.57 -16.81 1.25
CA GLY A 265 -36.69 -16.83 2.19
C GLY A 265 -38.03 -16.26 1.73
N SER A 266 -38.88 -17.15 1.18
CA SER A 266 -40.32 -17.30 1.45
C SER A 266 -41.31 -16.13 1.32
N ASN A 267 -42.32 -16.40 0.47
CA ASN A 267 -43.75 -16.01 0.55
C ASN A 267 -44.17 -14.56 0.30
N LEU A 268 -44.71 -14.31 -0.91
CA LEU A 268 -46.02 -13.65 -1.03
C LEU A 268 -46.92 -14.37 -2.06
N ASN A 269 -48.09 -14.73 -1.55
CA ASN A 269 -49.21 -15.40 -2.17
C ASN A 269 -49.74 -14.74 -3.46
N GLY A 270 -50.12 -15.60 -4.42
CA GLY A 270 -51.50 -15.66 -4.92
C GLY A 270 -52.13 -14.40 -5.53
N GLY A 271 -52.04 -14.28 -6.86
CA GLY A 271 -52.87 -13.37 -7.64
C GLY A 271 -53.20 -13.99 -9.00
N ARG A 272 -54.35 -14.67 -9.08
CA ARG A 272 -54.97 -15.10 -10.33
C ARG A 272 -55.18 -13.89 -11.25
N TYR A 273 -54.77 -13.99 -12.51
CA TYR A 273 -55.54 -13.39 -13.61
C TYR A 273 -55.63 -14.39 -14.76
N ASN A 274 -56.86 -14.85 -14.97
CA ASN A 274 -57.34 -15.49 -16.18
C ASN A 274 -58.04 -14.41 -17.04
N SER A 275 -58.07 -14.66 -18.35
CA SER A 275 -58.93 -14.04 -19.40
C SER A 275 -58.61 -12.58 -19.75
N THR A 276 -58.45 -12.18 -21.01
CA THR A 276 -58.92 -12.71 -22.32
C THR A 276 -57.91 -12.39 -23.41
#